data_AF-A0A0A6PR93-F1
#
_entry.id   AF-A0A0A6PR93-F1
#
_cell.length_a   1.000
_cell.length_b   1.000
_cell.length_c   1.000
_cell.angle_alpha   90.00
_cell.angle_beta   90.00
_cell.angle_gamma   90.00
#
_symmetry.space_group_name_H-M   'P 1'
#
loop_
_entity.id
_entity.type
_entity.pdbx_description
1 polymer ?
#
loop_
_entity_poly.entity_id
_entity_poly.type
_entity_poly.pdbx_seq_one_letter_code
_entity_poly.pdbx_strand_id
1 'polypeptide(L)'
;METQIKERIIALLGIAVHSSKASACPSDEQLAAFISNTSKQRQTLLAHLNSCPKCYHHWLETASYVQSSQPEKISLLKKLENFLTKAFALDNWKPLVSVTVTAVLVVAVLLVIIPPTKTQIDASYIAVNTHNPDGFNQIFENLPIETMTLGFDEVESSPAAQAFSAGIENGQAVLTNSTPSPELTTYADTDEYNLGRWFVLLWTVAQTPQAMPRDFWTQQAAIGAELEARFNKRPADETTQTVLEVLSNLQPLLIELKIQPNNHRLIYLVSRDIEMAMNGISEL
;
A
#
# COMPACT_ATOMS: atom_id res chain seq x y z
N MET A 1 18.68 -31.51 -10.59
CA MET A 1 18.91 -30.24 -9.88
C MET A 1 20.17 -29.52 -10.38
N GLU A 2 21.26 -30.23 -10.64
CA GLU A 2 22.51 -29.67 -11.17
C GLU A 2 22.43 -29.13 -12.63
N THR A 3 21.50 -29.67 -13.42
CA THR A 3 21.24 -29.25 -14.82
C THR A 3 20.54 -27.90 -14.93
N GLN A 4 19.67 -27.56 -13.98
CA GLN A 4 18.87 -26.33 -14.01
C GLN A 4 19.69 -25.08 -13.65
N ILE A 5 20.74 -25.25 -12.83
CA ILE A 5 21.68 -24.18 -12.47
C ILE A 5 22.60 -23.85 -13.66
N LYS A 6 23.02 -24.85 -14.45
CA LYS A 6 23.81 -24.62 -15.66
C LYS A 6 23.01 -23.88 -16.74
N GLU A 7 21.71 -24.18 -16.91
CA GLU A 7 20.85 -23.46 -17.85
C GLU A 7 20.63 -22.00 -17.47
N ARG A 8 20.50 -21.68 -16.18
CA ARG A 8 20.36 -20.30 -15.69
C ARG A 8 21.64 -19.47 -15.88
N ILE A 9 22.81 -20.07 -15.68
CA ILE A 9 24.10 -19.38 -15.90
C ILE A 9 24.33 -19.13 -17.40
N ILE A 10 23.94 -20.06 -18.27
CA ILE A 10 24.01 -19.88 -19.73
C ILE A 10 23.02 -18.80 -20.20
N ALA A 11 21.82 -18.73 -19.60
CA ALA A 11 20.85 -17.67 -19.89
C ALA A 11 21.36 -16.28 -19.45
N LEU A 12 21.99 -16.16 -18.28
CA LEU A 12 22.57 -14.91 -17.79
C LEU A 12 23.80 -14.46 -18.60
N LEU A 13 24.62 -15.41 -19.07
CA LEU A 13 25.72 -15.11 -20.01
C LEU A 13 25.21 -14.74 -21.42
N GLY A 14 24.03 -15.21 -21.82
CA GLY A 14 23.36 -14.81 -23.05
C GLY A 14 22.92 -13.33 -23.06
N ILE A 15 22.55 -12.79 -21.90
CA ILE A 15 22.10 -11.39 -21.74
C ILE A 15 23.28 -10.41 -21.80
N ALA A 16 24.47 -10.80 -21.32
CA ALA A 16 25.68 -9.96 -21.40
C ALA A 16 26.30 -9.92 -22.82
N VAL A 17 25.97 -10.88 -23.70
CA VAL A 17 26.60 -11.02 -25.02
C VAL A 17 25.72 -10.51 -26.17
N HIS A 18 24.43 -10.27 -25.95
CA HIS A 18 23.55 -9.68 -26.97
C HIS A 18 23.51 -8.15 -26.85
N SER A 19 24.57 -7.49 -27.32
CA SER A 19 24.44 -6.14 -27.90
C SER A 19 23.73 -6.25 -29.25
N SER A 20 22.46 -6.66 -29.22
CA SER A 20 21.61 -6.73 -30.40
C SER A 20 21.36 -5.32 -30.92
N LYS A 21 21.93 -5.01 -32.09
CA LYS A 21 21.65 -3.90 -33.01
C LYS A 21 20.74 -2.82 -32.41
N ALA A 22 21.36 -1.71 -32.01
CA ALA A 22 20.68 -0.51 -31.52
C ALA A 22 19.55 -0.10 -32.47
N SER A 23 18.31 -0.45 -32.11
CA SER A 23 17.13 0.27 -32.60
C SER A 23 17.31 1.73 -32.21
N ALA A 24 16.97 2.66 -33.10
CA ALA A 24 17.02 4.09 -32.79
C ALA A 24 16.31 4.37 -31.45
N CYS A 25 16.89 5.27 -30.65
CA CYS A 25 16.29 5.69 -29.39
C CYS A 25 14.88 6.24 -29.63
N PRO A 26 13.89 5.92 -28.77
CA PRO A 26 12.55 6.46 -28.88
C PRO A 26 12.57 7.99 -28.75
N SER A 27 11.67 8.64 -29.47
CA SER A 27 11.46 10.09 -29.37
C SER A 27 10.80 10.48 -28.04
N ASP A 28 10.96 11.75 -27.65
CA ASP A 28 10.34 12.31 -26.44
C ASP A 28 8.81 12.15 -26.45
N GLU A 29 8.20 12.27 -27.62
CA GLU A 29 6.76 12.08 -27.82
C GLU A 29 6.33 10.63 -27.55
N GLN A 30 7.14 9.65 -27.94
CA GLN A 30 6.89 8.23 -27.66
C GLN A 30 7.06 7.91 -26.17
N LEU A 31 8.04 8.54 -25.50
CA LEU A 31 8.25 8.41 -24.05
C LEU A 31 7.12 9.07 -23.25
N ALA A 32 6.69 10.27 -23.64
CA ALA A 32 5.55 10.94 -23.02
C ALA A 32 4.25 10.12 -23.18
N ALA A 33 3.98 9.61 -24.39
CA ALA A 33 2.83 8.74 -24.64
C ALA A 33 2.90 7.41 -23.86
N PHE A 34 4.11 6.92 -23.59
CA PHE A 34 4.34 5.75 -22.75
C PHE A 34 4.00 6.02 -21.29
N ILE A 35 4.43 7.17 -20.75
CA ILE A 35 4.14 7.63 -19.37
C ILE A 35 2.63 7.85 -19.18
N SER A 36 1.95 8.47 -20.14
CA SER A 36 0.50 8.69 -20.09
C SER A 36 -0.35 7.43 -20.37
N ASN A 37 0.26 6.27 -20.54
CA ASN A 37 -0.39 4.99 -20.87
C ASN A 37 -1.23 5.01 -22.16
N THR A 38 -0.82 5.81 -23.15
CA THR A 38 -1.50 5.95 -24.45
C THR A 38 -0.73 5.30 -25.60
N SER A 39 0.48 4.80 -25.35
CA SER A 39 1.31 4.16 -26.37
C SER A 39 0.85 2.75 -26.74
N LYS A 40 0.59 2.53 -28.04
CA LYS A 40 0.33 1.19 -28.63
C LYS A 40 1.58 0.30 -28.71
N GLN A 41 2.77 0.83 -28.37
CA GLN A 41 4.07 0.16 -28.48
C GLN A 41 4.71 -0.14 -27.10
N ARG A 42 3.89 -0.27 -26.05
CA ARG A 42 4.34 -0.36 -24.65
C ARG A 42 5.38 -1.45 -24.41
N GLN A 43 5.18 -2.66 -24.93
CA GLN A 43 6.09 -3.79 -24.75
C GLN A 43 7.45 -3.56 -25.44
N THR A 44 7.44 -2.95 -26.64
CA THR A 44 8.67 -2.63 -27.38
C THR A 44 9.48 -1.54 -26.69
N LEU A 45 8.81 -0.52 -26.14
CA LEU A 45 9.44 0.53 -25.36
C LEU A 45 10.06 -0.01 -24.06
N LEU A 46 9.36 -0.88 -23.34
CA LEU A 46 9.91 -1.54 -22.14
C LEU A 46 11.16 -2.36 -22.46
N ALA A 47 11.11 -3.18 -23.52
CA ALA A 47 12.27 -3.96 -23.96
C ALA A 47 13.46 -3.05 -24.32
N HIS A 48 13.20 -1.91 -24.97
CA HIS A 48 14.24 -0.93 -25.28
C HIS A 48 14.83 -0.28 -24.01
N LEU A 49 13.99 0.18 -23.07
CA LEU A 49 14.43 0.81 -21.82
C LEU A 49 15.31 -0.14 -21.00
N ASN A 50 14.97 -1.43 -20.94
CA ASN A 50 15.79 -2.46 -20.28
C ASN A 50 17.15 -2.68 -20.94
N SER A 51 17.30 -2.32 -22.22
CA SER A 51 18.53 -2.51 -23.00
C SER A 51 19.35 -1.22 -23.21
N CYS A 52 18.78 -0.04 -22.91
CA CYS A 52 19.37 1.26 -23.20
C CYS A 52 19.38 2.17 -21.96
N PRO A 53 20.50 2.21 -21.20
CA PRO A 53 20.61 3.01 -19.97
C PRO A 53 20.31 4.50 -20.19
N LYS A 54 20.72 5.05 -21.34
CA LYS A 54 20.48 6.46 -21.68
C LYS A 54 18.98 6.78 -21.78
N CYS A 55 18.21 5.90 -22.42
CA CYS A 55 16.76 6.08 -22.55
C CYS A 55 16.03 5.81 -21.23
N TYR A 56 16.56 4.91 -20.39
CA TYR A 56 16.04 4.69 -19.04
C TYR A 56 16.16 5.95 -18.17
N HIS A 57 17.33 6.60 -18.13
CA HIS A 57 17.50 7.84 -17.39
C HIS A 57 16.63 8.99 -17.92
N HIS A 58 16.54 9.12 -19.24
CA HIS A 58 15.67 10.12 -19.87
C HIS A 58 14.18 9.90 -19.57
N TRP A 59 13.75 8.63 -19.48
CA TRP A 59 12.40 8.28 -19.07
C TRP A 59 12.11 8.68 -17.61
N LEU A 60 13.05 8.42 -16.68
CA LEU A 60 12.90 8.83 -15.28
C LEU A 60 12.79 10.35 -15.13
N GLU A 61 13.61 11.10 -15.87
CA GLU A 61 13.56 12.57 -15.88
C GLU A 61 12.23 13.07 -16.47
N THR A 62 11.79 12.51 -17.59
CA THR A 62 10.51 12.90 -18.20
C THR A 62 9.31 12.57 -17.28
N ALA A 63 9.36 11.44 -16.57
CA ALA A 63 8.32 11.03 -15.63
C ALA A 63 8.17 12.00 -14.46
N SER A 64 9.29 12.50 -13.90
CA SER A 64 9.27 13.48 -12.82
C SER A 64 8.68 14.83 -13.28
N TYR A 65 9.00 15.28 -14.49
CA TYR A 65 8.40 16.48 -15.09
C TYR A 65 6.88 16.34 -15.31
N VAL A 66 6.42 15.20 -15.84
CA VAL A 66 4.98 14.94 -16.06
C VAL A 66 4.22 14.87 -14.73
N GLN A 67 4.83 14.31 -13.68
CA GLN A 67 4.24 14.27 -12.34
C GLN A 67 4.14 15.67 -11.72
N SER A 68 5.15 16.52 -11.91
CA SER A 68 5.14 17.89 -11.39
C SER A 68 4.17 18.84 -12.11
N SER A 69 3.73 18.51 -13.33
CA SER A 69 2.86 19.35 -14.17
C SER A 69 1.38 18.94 -14.15
N GLN A 70 1.00 17.89 -13.40
CA GLN A 70 -0.42 17.61 -13.19
C GLN A 70 -1.01 18.62 -12.20
N PRO A 71 -2.10 19.32 -12.54
CA PRO A 71 -2.74 20.24 -11.62
C PRO A 71 -3.25 19.46 -10.41
N GLU A 72 -2.75 19.84 -9.24
CA GLU A 72 -3.19 19.41 -7.91
C GLU A 72 -4.72 19.24 -7.87
N LYS A 73 -5.18 18.00 -7.63
CA LYS A 73 -6.59 17.69 -7.37
C LYS A 73 -6.99 18.20 -5.97
N ILE A 74 -6.92 19.50 -5.73
CA ILE A 74 -7.41 20.19 -4.51
C ILE A 74 -8.95 20.38 -4.53
N SER A 75 -9.67 19.74 -5.46
CA SER A 75 -11.13 19.90 -5.54
C SER A 75 -11.91 19.02 -4.55
N LEU A 76 -11.30 17.98 -3.98
CA LEU A 76 -12.01 17.03 -3.11
C LEU A 76 -11.88 17.38 -1.63
N LEU A 77 -10.70 17.85 -1.18
CA LEU A 77 -10.49 18.30 0.21
C LEU A 77 -11.39 19.51 0.54
N LYS A 78 -11.50 20.50 -0.36
CA LYS A 78 -12.45 21.62 -0.21
C LYS A 78 -13.92 21.19 -0.23
N LYS A 79 -14.25 20.03 -0.83
CA LYS A 79 -15.62 19.51 -0.87
C LYS A 79 -15.98 18.78 0.42
N LEU A 80 -15.00 18.08 1.01
CA LEU A 80 -15.13 17.40 2.29
C LEU A 80 -15.19 18.41 3.45
N GLU A 81 -14.35 19.45 3.40
CA GLU A 81 -14.31 20.53 4.39
C GLU A 81 -15.64 21.30 4.44
N ASN A 82 -16.25 21.55 3.26
CA ASN A 82 -17.58 22.16 3.15
C ASN A 82 -18.74 21.23 3.57
N PHE A 83 -18.55 19.91 3.54
CA PHE A 83 -19.57 18.96 3.98
C PHE A 83 -19.55 18.82 5.50
N LEU A 84 -18.36 18.74 6.10
CA LEU A 84 -18.18 18.66 7.56
C LEU A 84 -18.61 19.97 8.23
N THR A 85 -18.21 21.13 7.72
CA THR A 85 -18.63 22.43 8.28
C THR A 85 -20.14 22.63 8.21
N LYS A 86 -20.84 22.12 7.19
CA LYS A 86 -22.32 22.16 7.12
C LYS A 86 -23.01 21.15 8.03
N ALA A 87 -22.42 19.99 8.26
CA ALA A 87 -22.95 19.00 9.20
C ALA A 87 -22.86 19.48 10.66
N PHE A 88 -21.86 20.30 10.98
CA PHE A 88 -21.69 20.92 12.31
C PHE A 88 -22.32 22.31 12.46
N ALA A 89 -22.71 22.97 11.35
CA ALA A 89 -23.41 24.26 11.36
C ALA A 89 -24.95 24.11 11.42
N LEU A 90 -25.47 23.09 12.13
CA LEU A 90 -26.85 23.08 12.61
C LEU A 90 -26.95 23.96 13.87
N ASP A 91 -26.66 25.26 13.68
CA ASP A 91 -26.84 26.28 14.70
C ASP A 91 -28.12 27.07 14.37
N ASN A 92 -29.26 26.51 14.78
CA ASN A 92 -30.50 27.29 14.91
C ASN A 92 -31.55 26.61 15.80
N TRP A 93 -31.17 26.16 17.00
CA TRP A 93 -32.15 25.86 18.06
C TRP A 93 -31.74 26.50 19.38
N LYS A 94 -32.67 27.31 19.91
CA LYS A 94 -32.56 28.05 21.17
C LYS A 94 -32.27 27.12 22.36
N PRO A 95 -31.64 27.64 23.43
CA PRO A 95 -31.00 26.81 24.43
C PRO A 95 -32.04 26.21 25.37
N LEU A 96 -32.18 24.89 25.34
CA LEU A 96 -32.56 24.13 26.53
C LEU A 96 -31.38 23.26 26.91
N VAL A 97 -30.85 23.56 28.08
CA VAL A 97 -29.87 22.79 28.85
C VAL A 97 -30.12 21.28 28.65
N SER A 98 -29.06 20.53 28.31
CA SER A 98 -29.00 19.04 28.20
C SER A 98 -28.77 18.43 26.80
N VAL A 99 -27.88 18.99 25.96
CA VAL A 99 -27.37 18.27 24.76
C VAL A 99 -25.85 18.05 24.80
N THR A 100 -25.10 18.86 25.54
CA THR A 100 -23.64 18.72 25.65
C THR A 100 -23.23 17.44 26.40
N VAL A 101 -23.95 17.06 27.45
CA VAL A 101 -23.65 15.82 28.22
C VAL A 101 -23.97 14.58 27.39
N THR A 102 -25.06 14.58 26.62
CA THR A 102 -25.47 13.45 25.77
C THR A 102 -24.53 13.24 24.58
N ALA A 103 -24.05 14.31 23.94
CA ALA A 103 -23.09 14.20 22.85
C ALA A 103 -21.73 13.65 23.33
N VAL A 104 -21.23 14.11 24.48
CA VAL A 104 -19.98 13.59 25.07
C VAL A 104 -20.15 12.14 25.51
N LEU A 105 -21.30 11.75 26.07
CA LEU A 105 -21.56 10.36 26.46
C LEU A 105 -21.68 9.44 25.24
N VAL A 106 -22.31 9.88 24.15
CA VAL A 106 -22.42 9.10 22.91
C VAL A 106 -21.05 8.94 22.25
N VAL A 107 -20.21 9.97 22.23
CA VAL A 107 -18.83 9.87 21.72
C VAL A 107 -17.97 8.98 22.63
N ALA A 108 -18.10 9.09 23.96
CA ALA A 108 -17.38 8.23 24.90
C ALA A 108 -17.82 6.76 24.79
N VAL A 109 -19.12 6.51 24.63
CA VAL A 109 -19.68 5.16 24.43
C VAL A 109 -19.27 4.61 23.06
N LEU A 110 -19.26 5.43 22.00
CA LEU A 110 -18.75 5.02 20.68
C LEU A 110 -17.26 4.68 20.71
N LEU A 111 -16.44 5.43 21.46
CA LEU A 111 -15.03 5.11 21.63
C LEU A 111 -14.78 3.83 22.44
N VAL A 112 -15.70 3.42 23.32
CA VAL A 112 -15.61 2.17 24.09
C VAL A 112 -16.12 0.97 23.28
N ILE A 113 -17.06 1.17 22.34
CA ILE A 113 -17.65 0.08 21.54
C ILE A 113 -16.78 -0.30 20.34
N ILE A 114 -15.95 0.61 19.82
CA ILE A 114 -15.06 0.29 18.69
C ILE A 114 -13.94 -0.62 19.20
N PRO A 115 -13.88 -1.89 18.76
CA PRO A 115 -12.82 -2.79 19.19
C PRO A 115 -11.46 -2.26 18.73
N PRO A 116 -10.38 -2.49 19.47
CA PRO A 116 -9.05 -1.98 19.13
C PRO A 116 -8.62 -2.46 17.73
N THR A 117 -7.91 -1.64 16.95
CA THR A 117 -7.50 -2.02 15.57
C THR A 117 -6.87 -3.40 15.47
N LYS A 118 -6.04 -3.80 16.43
CA LYS A 118 -5.42 -5.13 16.48
C LYS A 118 -6.45 -6.24 16.33
N THR A 119 -7.55 -6.18 17.09
CA THR A 119 -8.61 -7.19 17.03
C THR A 119 -9.43 -7.10 15.74
N GLN A 120 -9.56 -5.91 15.14
CA GLN A 120 -10.21 -5.75 13.83
C GLN A 120 -9.36 -6.34 12.68
N ILE A 121 -8.04 -6.16 12.73
CA ILE A 121 -7.10 -6.77 11.78
C ILE A 121 -7.17 -8.29 11.92
N ASP A 122 -7.10 -8.83 13.14
CA ASP A 122 -7.21 -10.27 13.41
C ASP A 122 -8.52 -10.86 12.85
N ALA A 123 -9.65 -10.18 13.07
CA ALA A 123 -10.94 -10.59 12.51
C ALA A 123 -10.93 -10.60 10.97
N SER A 124 -10.20 -9.66 10.34
CA SER A 124 -10.09 -9.60 8.89
C SER A 124 -9.23 -10.74 8.32
N TYR A 125 -8.16 -11.13 9.02
CA TYR A 125 -7.37 -12.34 8.67
C TYR A 125 -8.23 -13.60 8.73
N ILE A 126 -9.05 -13.77 9.77
CA ILE A 126 -9.98 -14.91 9.89
C ILE A 126 -10.99 -14.91 8.75
N ALA A 127 -11.56 -13.75 8.42
CA ALA A 127 -12.53 -13.62 7.32
C ALA A 127 -11.89 -14.01 5.97
N VAL A 128 -10.67 -13.55 5.70
CA VAL A 128 -9.93 -13.85 4.46
C VAL A 128 -9.56 -15.34 4.37
N ASN A 129 -9.02 -15.94 5.43
CA ASN A 129 -8.71 -17.38 5.46
C ASN A 129 -9.94 -18.27 5.28
N THR A 130 -11.10 -17.84 5.78
CA THR A 130 -12.36 -18.58 5.60
C THR A 130 -12.84 -18.52 4.13
N HIS A 131 -12.56 -17.43 3.42
CA HIS A 131 -12.98 -17.26 2.02
C HIS A 131 -12.05 -17.96 1.03
N ASN A 132 -10.75 -18.10 1.33
CA ASN A 132 -9.76 -18.67 0.42
C ASN A 132 -8.65 -19.47 1.15
N PRO A 133 -8.94 -20.69 1.63
CA PRO A 133 -8.02 -21.44 2.48
C PRO A 133 -6.74 -21.94 1.76
N ASP A 134 -6.79 -22.16 0.45
CA ASP A 134 -5.71 -22.83 -0.30
C ASP A 134 -4.89 -21.88 -1.20
N GLY A 135 -5.37 -20.65 -1.42
CA GLY A 135 -4.84 -19.76 -2.47
C GLY A 135 -3.61 -18.94 -2.11
N PHE A 136 -3.26 -18.82 -0.82
CA PHE A 136 -2.25 -17.84 -0.40
C PHE A 136 -0.81 -18.28 -0.57
N ASN A 137 -0.52 -19.58 -0.48
CA ASN A 137 0.85 -20.09 -0.57
C ASN A 137 1.51 -19.73 -1.92
N GLN A 138 0.76 -19.71 -3.01
CA GLN A 138 1.27 -19.32 -4.34
C GLN A 138 1.42 -17.81 -4.51
N ILE A 139 0.63 -17.02 -3.75
CA ILE A 139 0.65 -15.55 -3.81
C ILE A 139 1.93 -15.03 -3.13
N PHE A 140 2.35 -15.64 -2.02
CA PHE A 140 3.51 -15.20 -1.26
C PHE A 140 4.87 -15.51 -1.90
N GLU A 141 4.93 -16.40 -2.90
CA GLU A 141 6.15 -16.58 -3.71
C GLU A 141 6.56 -15.29 -4.45
N ASN A 142 5.63 -14.35 -4.64
CA ASN A 142 5.85 -13.08 -5.33
C ASN A 142 5.68 -11.86 -4.42
N LEU A 143 5.73 -12.03 -3.10
CA LEU A 143 5.62 -10.90 -2.20
C LEU A 143 6.84 -9.97 -2.40
N PRO A 144 6.63 -8.65 -2.59
CA PRO A 144 7.68 -7.72 -2.98
C PRO A 144 8.49 -7.29 -1.75
N ILE A 145 9.15 -8.24 -1.09
CA ILE A 145 10.06 -7.98 0.03
C ILE A 145 11.35 -8.71 -0.29
N GLU A 146 12.04 -8.18 -1.29
CA GLU A 146 13.45 -8.50 -1.44
C GLU A 146 14.18 -7.63 -0.44
N THR A 147 14.55 -8.19 0.72
CA THR A 147 15.62 -7.59 1.51
C THR A 147 16.89 -7.70 0.69
N MET A 148 17.15 -6.68 -0.14
CA MET A 148 18.40 -6.54 -0.86
C MET A 148 19.50 -6.27 0.17
N THR A 149 19.95 -7.33 0.83
CA THR A 149 21.20 -7.38 1.58
C THR A 149 22.34 -7.39 0.57
N LEU A 150 22.47 -6.27 -0.15
CA LEU A 150 23.66 -5.94 -0.92
C LEU A 150 24.72 -5.70 0.15
N GLY A 151 25.61 -6.68 0.38
CA GLY A 151 26.55 -6.78 1.51
C GLY A 151 27.58 -5.65 1.68
N PHE A 152 27.11 -4.41 1.61
CA PHE A 152 27.71 -3.17 2.04
C PHE A 152 27.00 -2.77 3.34
N ASP A 153 27.73 -2.15 4.27
CA ASP A 153 27.32 -1.84 5.65
C ASP A 153 25.80 -1.72 5.84
N GLU A 154 25.20 -2.66 6.57
CA GLU A 154 23.80 -2.64 6.95
C GLU A 154 23.53 -1.33 7.69
N VAL A 155 22.83 -0.41 7.02
CA VAL A 155 22.23 0.73 7.72
C VAL A 155 21.21 0.12 8.66
N GLU A 156 21.46 0.22 9.97
CA GLU A 156 20.53 -0.28 10.98
C GLU A 156 19.16 0.38 10.75
N SER A 157 18.16 -0.44 10.36
CA SER A 157 16.79 0.04 10.16
C SER A 157 16.25 0.69 11.43
N SER A 158 15.45 1.74 11.28
CA SER A 158 14.83 2.41 12.43
C SER A 158 13.95 1.43 13.24
N PRO A 159 13.74 1.64 14.55
CA PRO A 159 12.83 0.79 15.33
C PRO A 159 11.40 0.74 14.76
N ALA A 160 10.96 1.82 14.10
CA ALA A 160 9.67 1.90 13.43
C ALA A 160 9.62 0.98 12.20
N ALA A 161 10.64 1.00 11.34
CA ALA A 161 10.74 0.10 10.19
C ALA A 161 10.91 -1.36 10.60
N GLN A 162 11.64 -1.65 11.68
CA GLN A 162 11.73 -2.99 12.25
C GLN A 162 10.36 -3.50 12.72
N ALA A 163 9.62 -2.65 13.46
CA ALA A 163 8.27 -2.98 13.91
C ALA A 163 7.30 -3.22 12.74
N PHE A 164 7.38 -2.37 11.70
CA PHE A 164 6.60 -2.52 10.47
C PHE A 164 6.92 -3.83 9.74
N SER A 165 8.19 -4.12 9.52
CA SER A 165 8.67 -5.34 8.87
C SER A 165 8.27 -6.58 9.67
N ALA A 166 8.36 -6.53 11.00
CA ALA A 166 7.86 -7.59 11.87
C ALA A 166 6.35 -7.81 11.74
N GLY A 167 5.59 -6.73 11.53
CA GLY A 167 4.17 -6.78 11.22
C GLY A 167 3.90 -7.49 9.90
N ILE A 168 4.68 -7.18 8.86
CA ILE A 168 4.57 -7.85 7.57
C ILE A 168 4.85 -9.36 7.71
N GLU A 169 5.97 -9.73 8.32
CA GLU A 169 6.34 -11.15 8.52
C GLU A 169 5.26 -11.90 9.30
N ASN A 170 4.71 -11.30 10.35
CA ASN A 170 3.61 -11.89 11.10
C ASN A 170 2.36 -12.08 10.24
N GLY A 171 2.00 -11.08 9.44
CA GLY A 171 0.85 -11.15 8.53
C GLY A 171 0.97 -12.31 7.53
N GLN A 172 2.16 -12.47 6.93
CA GLN A 172 2.45 -13.60 6.05
C GLN A 172 2.32 -14.94 6.77
N ALA A 173 2.89 -15.04 7.98
CA ALA A 173 2.83 -16.27 8.76
C ALA A 173 1.37 -16.67 9.06
N VAL A 174 0.51 -15.71 9.41
CA VAL A 174 -0.92 -15.96 9.65
C VAL A 174 -1.65 -16.45 8.39
N LEU A 175 -1.39 -15.86 7.21
CA LEU A 175 -2.05 -16.25 5.96
C LEU A 175 -1.53 -17.57 5.38
N THR A 176 -0.29 -17.94 5.69
CA THR A 176 0.32 -19.22 5.28
C THR A 176 0.12 -20.34 6.31
N ASN A 177 -0.57 -20.07 7.42
CA ASN A 177 -0.66 -20.97 8.58
C ASN A 177 0.71 -21.41 9.13
N SER A 178 1.73 -20.57 8.99
CA SER A 178 3.05 -20.75 9.56
C SER A 178 3.09 -20.22 11.00
N THR A 179 4.01 -20.75 11.82
CA THR A 179 4.20 -20.22 13.17
C THR A 179 5.03 -18.92 13.10
N PRO A 180 4.50 -17.76 13.56
CA PRO A 180 5.27 -16.53 13.58
C PRO A 180 6.48 -16.66 14.51
N SER A 181 7.59 -15.98 14.19
CA SER A 181 8.73 -15.93 15.11
C SER A 181 8.29 -15.29 16.44
N PRO A 182 8.65 -15.87 17.61
CA PRO A 182 8.33 -15.31 18.92
C PRO A 182 8.89 -13.89 19.10
N GLU A 183 10.00 -13.58 18.44
CA GLU A 183 10.69 -12.29 18.52
C GLU A 183 9.82 -11.14 17.98
N LEU A 184 8.92 -11.43 17.03
CA LEU A 184 7.99 -10.46 16.44
C LEU A 184 6.96 -9.92 17.45
N THR A 185 6.71 -10.68 18.53
CA THR A 185 5.71 -10.30 19.54
C THR A 185 6.13 -9.06 20.34
N THR A 186 7.42 -8.72 20.35
CA THR A 186 7.96 -7.51 20.97
C THR A 186 7.32 -6.24 20.40
N TYR A 187 6.91 -6.27 19.13
CA TYR A 187 6.33 -5.14 18.41
C TYR A 187 4.79 -5.15 18.38
N ALA A 188 4.15 -6.16 18.97
CA ALA A 188 2.74 -6.49 18.73
C ALA A 188 1.74 -5.38 19.12
N ASP A 189 2.17 -4.38 19.89
CA ASP A 189 1.34 -3.27 20.35
C ASP A 189 1.74 -1.92 19.71
N THR A 190 2.67 -1.92 18.76
CA THR A 190 3.05 -0.72 17.99
C THR A 190 2.10 -0.50 16.80
N ASP A 191 1.93 0.75 16.37
CA ASP A 191 1.07 1.03 15.21
C ASP A 191 1.71 0.57 13.90
N GLU A 192 3.04 0.64 13.81
CA GLU A 192 3.86 0.20 12.70
C GLU A 192 3.68 -1.30 12.44
N TYR A 193 3.74 -2.12 13.49
CA TYR A 193 3.46 -3.54 13.40
C TYR A 193 2.04 -3.82 12.87
N ASN A 194 1.05 -3.10 13.41
CA ASN A 194 -0.34 -3.25 12.95
C ASN A 194 -0.51 -2.77 11.50
N LEU A 195 0.20 -1.71 11.09
CA LEU A 195 0.22 -1.20 9.72
C LEU A 195 0.81 -2.25 8.76
N GLY A 196 1.94 -2.85 9.10
CA GLY A 196 2.57 -3.92 8.30
C GLY A 196 1.66 -5.12 8.12
N ARG A 197 1.01 -5.58 9.19
CA ARG A 197 -0.01 -6.64 9.12
C ARG A 197 -1.18 -6.24 8.22
N TRP A 198 -1.66 -5.02 8.33
CA TRP A 198 -2.79 -4.55 7.53
C TRP A 198 -2.43 -4.45 6.03
N PHE A 199 -1.22 -4.01 5.72
CA PHE A 199 -0.72 -3.92 4.34
C PHE A 199 -0.64 -5.29 3.68
N VAL A 200 -0.06 -6.29 4.37
CA VAL A 200 -0.01 -7.66 3.85
C VAL A 200 -1.40 -8.21 3.57
N LEU A 201 -2.35 -7.99 4.49
CA LEU A 201 -3.73 -8.44 4.32
C LEU A 201 -4.35 -7.84 3.05
N LEU A 202 -4.27 -6.52 2.89
CA LEU A 202 -4.84 -5.82 1.75
C LEU A 202 -4.17 -6.20 0.43
N TRP A 203 -2.84 -6.26 0.42
CA TRP A 203 -2.07 -6.70 -0.74
C TRP A 203 -2.46 -8.12 -1.15
N THR A 204 -2.53 -9.04 -0.18
CA THR A 204 -2.90 -10.44 -0.44
C THR A 204 -4.29 -10.55 -1.05
N VAL A 205 -5.28 -9.86 -0.45
CA VAL A 205 -6.64 -9.81 -0.99
C VAL A 205 -6.65 -9.27 -2.42
N ALA A 206 -5.84 -8.24 -2.72
CA ALA A 206 -5.77 -7.66 -4.05
C ALA A 206 -5.15 -8.61 -5.10
N GLN A 207 -4.33 -9.58 -4.68
CA GLN A 207 -3.80 -10.62 -5.56
C GLN A 207 -4.79 -11.78 -5.79
N THR A 208 -5.80 -11.93 -4.93
CA THR A 208 -6.76 -13.02 -5.10
C THR A 208 -7.77 -12.70 -6.21
N PRO A 209 -8.13 -13.68 -7.05
CA PRO A 209 -9.17 -13.49 -8.06
C PRO A 209 -10.58 -13.40 -7.45
N GLN A 210 -10.73 -13.74 -6.17
CA GLN A 210 -12.01 -13.80 -5.50
C GLN A 210 -12.50 -12.40 -5.09
N ALA A 211 -13.73 -12.11 -5.44
CA ALA A 211 -14.42 -10.90 -5.03
C ALA A 211 -14.61 -10.85 -3.50
N MET A 212 -14.17 -9.77 -2.86
CA MET A 212 -14.44 -9.52 -1.44
C MET A 212 -15.77 -8.81 -1.23
N PRO A 213 -16.51 -9.12 -0.15
CA PRO A 213 -17.78 -8.48 0.14
C PRO A 213 -17.59 -6.99 0.50
N ARG A 214 -18.64 -6.19 0.30
CA ARG A 214 -18.68 -4.77 0.68
C ARG A 214 -18.30 -4.53 2.14
N ASP A 215 -18.72 -5.42 3.03
CA ASP A 215 -18.50 -5.27 4.47
C ASP A 215 -17.02 -5.39 4.82
N PHE A 216 -16.27 -6.24 4.09
CA PHE A 216 -14.81 -6.30 4.20
C PHE A 216 -14.19 -4.94 3.89
N TRP A 217 -14.47 -4.35 2.72
CA TRP A 217 -13.92 -3.04 2.35
C TRP A 217 -14.35 -1.91 3.28
N THR A 218 -15.56 -2.00 3.85
CA THR A 218 -16.03 -1.06 4.86
C THR A 218 -15.20 -1.13 6.13
N GLN A 219 -14.89 -2.34 6.60
CA GLN A 219 -14.01 -2.57 7.73
C GLN A 219 -12.59 -2.09 7.43
N GLN A 220 -12.04 -2.38 6.25
CA GLN A 220 -10.69 -1.96 5.89
C GLN A 220 -10.55 -0.43 5.84
N ALA A 221 -11.55 0.27 5.30
CA ALA A 221 -11.56 1.74 5.33
C ALA A 221 -11.63 2.30 6.77
N ALA A 222 -12.31 1.62 7.69
CA ALA A 222 -12.35 2.03 9.09
C ALA A 222 -10.99 1.83 9.79
N ILE A 223 -10.34 0.68 9.55
CA ILE A 223 -8.99 0.39 10.06
C ILE A 223 -7.98 1.43 9.56
N GLY A 224 -8.00 1.74 8.26
CA GLY A 224 -7.11 2.74 7.65
C GLY A 224 -7.28 4.13 8.28
N ALA A 225 -8.52 4.58 8.47
CA ALA A 225 -8.80 5.86 9.13
C ALA A 225 -8.35 5.89 10.60
N GLU A 226 -8.46 4.77 11.31
CA GLU A 226 -8.01 4.67 12.71
C GLU A 226 -6.48 4.74 12.81
N LEU A 227 -5.77 4.03 11.92
CA LEU A 227 -4.31 4.09 11.81
C LEU A 227 -3.87 5.52 11.47
N GLU A 228 -4.47 6.16 10.47
CA GLU A 228 -4.17 7.54 10.08
C GLU A 228 -4.39 8.51 11.25
N ALA A 229 -5.48 8.34 12.01
CA ALA A 229 -5.77 9.16 13.19
C ALA A 229 -4.75 8.95 14.33
N ARG A 230 -4.13 7.76 14.45
CA ARG A 230 -3.06 7.51 15.42
C ARG A 230 -1.74 8.13 14.98
N PHE A 231 -1.35 7.96 13.73
CA PHE A 231 -0.13 8.57 13.20
C PHE A 231 -0.19 10.11 13.22
N ASN A 232 -1.34 10.71 12.94
CA ASN A 232 -1.52 12.17 13.04
C ASN A 232 -1.35 12.76 14.46
N LYS A 233 -1.43 11.95 15.51
CA LYS A 233 -1.24 12.40 16.90
C LYS A 233 0.22 12.39 17.33
N ARG A 234 1.10 11.80 16.53
CA ARG A 234 2.52 11.65 16.84
C ARG A 234 3.31 12.88 16.39
N PRO A 235 4.51 13.11 16.95
CA PRO A 235 5.45 14.06 16.38
C PRO A 235 5.74 13.71 14.93
N ALA A 236 5.87 14.73 14.08
CA ALA A 236 6.21 14.51 12.67
C ALA A 236 7.69 14.13 12.54
N ASP A 237 7.95 12.84 12.31
CA ASP A 237 9.21 12.30 11.82
C ASP A 237 9.06 11.78 10.39
N GLU A 238 10.18 11.39 9.76
CA GLU A 238 10.22 10.93 8.37
C GLU A 238 9.31 9.72 8.13
N THR A 239 9.32 8.74 9.04
CA THR A 239 8.47 7.56 8.96
C THR A 239 6.99 7.93 9.08
N THR A 240 6.62 8.78 10.05
CA THR A 240 5.24 9.23 10.26
C THR A 240 4.73 10.00 9.05
N GLN A 241 5.55 10.88 8.46
CA GLN A 241 5.18 11.62 7.25
C GLN A 241 4.95 10.67 6.07
N THR A 242 5.86 9.72 5.85
CA THR A 242 5.75 8.71 4.80
C THR A 242 4.49 7.87 4.96
N VAL A 243 4.22 7.39 6.18
CA VAL A 243 3.01 6.62 6.50
C VAL A 243 1.74 7.44 6.24
N LEU A 244 1.69 8.70 6.70
CA LEU A 244 0.53 9.56 6.50
C LEU A 244 0.27 9.86 5.02
N GLU A 245 1.32 10.07 4.22
CA GLU A 245 1.19 10.23 2.78
C GLU A 245 0.56 8.98 2.14
N VAL A 246 1.07 7.80 2.46
CA VAL A 246 0.54 6.53 1.96
C VAL A 246 -0.93 6.34 2.35
N LEU A 247 -1.26 6.55 3.63
CA LEU A 247 -2.63 6.41 4.13
C LEU A 247 -3.59 7.40 3.45
N SER A 248 -3.15 8.65 3.24
CA SER A 248 -3.96 9.66 2.55
C SER A 248 -4.27 9.29 1.09
N ASN A 249 -3.38 8.54 0.44
CA ASN A 249 -3.56 8.03 -0.91
C ASN A 249 -4.45 6.78 -0.96
N LEU A 250 -4.32 5.88 0.02
CA LEU A 250 -5.09 4.64 0.10
C LEU A 250 -6.56 4.88 0.51
N GLN A 251 -6.81 5.81 1.43
CA GLN A 251 -8.13 5.99 2.03
C GLN A 251 -9.25 6.28 1.01
N PRO A 252 -9.07 7.16 0.00
CA PRO A 252 -10.06 7.37 -1.05
C PRO A 252 -10.35 6.10 -1.87
N LEU A 253 -9.34 5.27 -2.14
CA LEU A 253 -9.50 4.03 -2.89
C LEU A 253 -10.34 3.01 -2.09
N LEU A 254 -10.06 2.87 -0.79
CA LEU A 254 -10.81 2.01 0.10
C LEU A 254 -12.27 2.46 0.23
N ILE A 255 -12.52 3.78 0.29
CA ILE A 255 -13.88 4.34 0.31
C ILE A 255 -14.64 3.98 -0.97
N GLU A 256 -14.00 4.10 -2.14
CA GLU A 256 -14.64 3.76 -3.41
C GLU A 256 -14.89 2.25 -3.54
N LEU A 257 -14.01 1.40 -3.00
CA LEU A 257 -14.20 -0.06 -2.95
C LEU A 257 -15.41 -0.47 -2.09
N LYS A 258 -15.85 0.35 -1.12
CA LYS A 258 -17.14 0.12 -0.44
C LYS A 258 -18.33 0.18 -1.42
N ILE A 259 -18.24 1.08 -2.38
CA ILE A 259 -19.29 1.30 -3.38
C ILE A 259 -19.16 0.24 -4.48
N GLN A 260 -17.92 -0.01 -4.93
CA GLN A 260 -17.59 -0.89 -6.04
C GLN A 260 -16.61 -2.00 -5.62
N PRO A 261 -17.05 -2.99 -4.83
CA PRO A 261 -16.18 -3.98 -4.17
C PRO A 261 -15.37 -4.88 -5.12
N ASN A 262 -15.80 -4.98 -6.38
CA ASN A 262 -15.20 -5.84 -7.40
C ASN A 262 -14.51 -5.02 -8.51
N ASN A 263 -14.25 -3.74 -8.29
CA ASN A 263 -13.60 -2.90 -9.29
C ASN A 263 -12.11 -3.23 -9.38
N HIS A 264 -11.74 -4.08 -10.34
CA HIS A 264 -10.36 -4.53 -10.55
C HIS A 264 -9.35 -3.40 -10.71
N ARG A 265 -9.75 -2.25 -11.27
CA ARG A 265 -8.85 -1.09 -11.40
C ARG A 265 -8.51 -0.50 -10.03
N LEU A 266 -9.49 -0.38 -9.13
CA LEU A 266 -9.26 0.14 -7.78
C LEU A 266 -8.44 -0.84 -6.95
N ILE A 267 -8.76 -2.14 -7.04
CA ILE A 267 -8.01 -3.22 -6.39
C ILE A 267 -6.53 -3.20 -6.84
N TYR A 268 -6.28 -3.05 -8.14
CA TYR A 268 -4.92 -2.91 -8.69
C TYR A 268 -4.19 -1.67 -8.14
N LEU A 269 -4.86 -0.52 -8.06
CA LEU A 269 -4.25 0.69 -7.50
C LEU A 269 -3.89 0.52 -6.02
N VAL A 270 -4.78 -0.08 -5.23
CA VAL A 270 -4.51 -0.41 -3.82
C VAL A 270 -3.30 -1.32 -3.72
N SER A 271 -3.25 -2.40 -4.51
CA SER A 271 -2.11 -3.33 -4.51
C SER A 271 -0.80 -2.62 -4.80
N ARG A 272 -0.76 -1.81 -5.87
CA ARG A 272 0.44 -1.11 -6.31
C ARG A 272 0.93 -0.12 -5.25
N ASP A 273 0.01 0.64 -4.67
CA ASP A 273 0.35 1.68 -3.69
C ASP A 273 0.85 1.05 -2.38
N ILE A 274 0.28 -0.10 -1.99
CA ILE A 274 0.76 -0.87 -0.83
C ILE A 274 2.13 -1.48 -1.11
N GLU A 275 2.37 -2.04 -2.29
CA GLU A 275 3.67 -2.61 -2.66
C GLU A 275 4.79 -1.55 -2.62
N MET A 276 4.55 -0.37 -3.19
CA MET A 276 5.52 0.74 -3.10
C MET A 276 5.76 1.16 -1.64
N ALA A 277 4.70 1.20 -0.83
CA ALA A 277 4.81 1.60 0.57
C ALA A 277 5.51 0.56 1.46
N MET A 278 5.29 -0.73 1.22
CA MET A 278 5.99 -1.80 1.97
C MET A 278 7.50 -1.71 1.75
N ASN A 279 7.94 -1.50 0.51
CA ASN A 279 9.37 -1.30 0.21
C ASN A 279 9.90 -0.02 0.85
N GLY A 280 9.20 1.11 0.66
CA GLY A 280 9.66 2.39 1.16
C GLY A 280 9.77 2.46 2.69
N ILE A 281 8.78 1.95 3.43
CA ILE A 281 8.76 2.05 4.90
C ILE A 281 9.76 1.07 5.54
N SER A 282 9.98 -0.12 4.95
CA SER A 282 10.95 -1.08 5.46
C SER A 282 12.40 -0.62 5.30
N GLU A 283 12.68 0.35 4.42
CA GLU A 283 14.01 0.90 4.18
C GLU A 283 14.36 2.13 5.05
N LEU A 284 13.41 2.65 5.85
CA LEU A 284 13.62 3.83 6.71
C LEU A 284 14.32 3.54 8.04
#